data_AF-A0A2E7D2Z5-F1
#
_entry.id   AF-A0A2E7D2Z5-F1
#
_cell.length_a   1.000
_cell.length_b   1.000
_cell.length_c   1.000
_cell.angle_alpha   90.00
_cell.angle_beta   90.00
_cell.angle_gamma   90.00
#
_symmetry.space_group_name_H-M   'P 1'
#
loop_
_entity.id
_entity.type
_entity.pdbx_description
1 polymer ?
#
loop_
_entity_poly.entity_id
_entity_poly.type
_entity_poly.pdbx_seq_one_letter_code
_entity_poly.pdbx_strand_id
1 'polypeptide(L)'
;METQTFACCVFLFASIAAESERVPATPGTTVTIDRPKTERGSVTVRVPSDYSPRQKYPVIFWYGANGGPVTQIDGGKGWIVVGMSFAKLERIARIRDYADRNWQLCRDVRRHLAKTLSLNKHSYIGGFSKGGNTAYMIAHVAPKDLSGAIIVGGGKFPAFAVATVTYRKPAAILIGIGNLDINYPLARNAADQLTRSRALVTFVEWPNTGHSTVINEAFKQWFNVQRHREDEEFKEQARSEITMTLAEDSKPSFEQYERLAELLKSPEMIFATTTERKKLERQLTALRSKADVKKAIAAQTAFNDLLAQEAKLTGQLKPNAKALEKLSERFSDFANEHSESKWKELAAAAVKRIRKRIGFKDR
;
A
#
# COMPACT_ATOMS: atom_id res chain seq x y z
N MET A 1 77.36 32.23 -4.63
CA MET A 1 77.20 30.99 -3.84
C MET A 1 75.96 31.20 -2.99
N GLU A 2 74.78 31.03 -3.60
CA GLU A 2 73.48 31.33 -3.01
C GLU A 2 72.73 30.02 -2.77
N THR A 3 72.44 29.74 -1.51
CA THR A 3 71.66 28.60 -1.06
C THR A 3 70.17 28.91 -1.22
N GLN A 4 69.51 28.27 -2.19
CA GLN A 4 68.06 28.27 -2.31
C GLN A 4 67.44 27.24 -1.34
N THR A 5 66.71 27.76 -0.36
CA THR A 5 65.89 26.99 0.58
C THR A 5 64.61 26.53 -0.10
N PHE A 6 64.48 25.22 -0.37
CA PHE A 6 63.25 24.63 -0.87
C PHE A 6 62.24 24.45 0.28
N ALA A 7 61.17 25.24 0.27
CA ALA A 7 60.04 25.09 1.18
C ALA A 7 59.20 23.88 0.76
N CYS A 8 59.18 22.86 1.62
CA CYS A 8 58.36 21.67 1.47
C CYS A 8 56.92 21.98 1.92
N CYS A 9 56.06 22.44 1.00
CA CYS A 9 54.62 22.52 1.23
C CYS A 9 54.02 21.11 1.17
N VAL A 10 53.93 20.47 2.33
CA VAL A 10 53.10 19.27 2.52
C VAL A 10 51.63 19.70 2.38
N PHE A 11 51.03 19.40 1.23
CA PHE A 11 49.59 19.50 1.03
C PHE A 11 48.88 18.40 1.82
N LEU A 12 48.42 18.73 3.03
CA LEU A 12 47.46 17.96 3.81
C LEU A 12 46.05 18.17 3.22
N PHE A 13 45.76 17.58 2.06
CA PHE A 13 44.38 17.39 1.58
C PHE A 13 43.85 16.05 2.09
N ALA A 14 43.57 15.98 3.39
CA ALA A 14 42.89 14.84 3.99
C ALA A 14 41.36 15.01 3.91
N SER A 15 40.70 14.19 3.08
CA SER A 15 39.43 13.50 3.36
C SER A 15 38.18 14.28 3.83
N ILE A 16 37.83 15.42 3.26
CA ILE A 16 36.49 16.03 3.52
C ILE A 16 35.40 15.48 2.56
N ALA A 17 35.75 14.79 1.48
CA ALA A 17 34.77 14.34 0.47
C ALA A 17 34.08 12.98 0.78
N ALA A 18 34.51 12.23 1.80
CA ALA A 18 33.97 10.89 2.09
C ALA A 18 32.89 10.87 3.18
N GLU A 19 32.67 11.98 3.89
CA GLU A 19 31.77 12.04 5.03
C GLU A 19 30.34 12.45 4.66
N SER A 20 30.16 13.11 3.49
CA SER A 20 28.85 13.59 3.01
C SER A 20 27.91 12.49 2.49
N GLU A 21 28.36 11.23 2.40
CA GLU A 21 27.53 10.11 1.94
C GLU A 21 26.86 9.32 3.08
N ARG A 22 27.26 9.50 4.35
CA ARG A 22 26.73 8.68 5.46
C ARG A 22 25.41 9.23 5.98
N VAL A 23 24.43 8.34 6.18
CA VAL A 23 23.20 8.71 6.90
C VAL A 23 23.49 8.71 8.39
N PRO A 24 23.30 9.85 9.09
CA PRO A 24 23.50 9.90 10.52
C PRO A 24 22.50 8.97 11.21
N ALA A 25 22.98 8.23 12.21
CA ALA A 25 22.18 7.34 13.03
C ALA A 25 21.39 8.10 14.13
N THR A 26 21.08 9.38 13.89
CA THR A 26 20.46 10.28 14.86
C THR A 26 18.94 10.09 14.82
N PRO A 27 18.30 9.72 15.96
CA PRO A 27 16.85 9.50 16.01
C PRO A 27 16.05 10.72 15.56
N GLY A 28 14.97 10.48 14.82
CA GLY A 28 14.03 11.52 14.36
C GLY A 28 14.56 12.41 13.24
N THR A 29 15.78 12.21 12.76
CA THR A 29 16.36 13.04 11.70
C THR A 29 15.84 12.67 10.31
N THR A 30 15.84 13.66 9.43
CA THR A 30 15.58 13.48 8.00
C THR A 30 16.78 14.01 7.23
N VAL A 31 17.37 13.17 6.39
CA VAL A 31 18.57 13.50 5.60
C VAL A 31 18.32 13.20 4.14
N THR A 32 18.77 14.11 3.28
CA THR A 32 18.75 13.90 1.84
C THR A 32 20.12 13.37 1.41
N ILE A 33 20.14 12.22 0.73
CA ILE A 33 21.34 11.63 0.16
C ILE A 33 21.30 11.87 -1.34
N ASP A 34 22.32 12.56 -1.84
CA ASP A 34 22.56 12.64 -3.27
C ASP A 34 23.13 11.32 -3.79
N ARG A 35 22.52 10.77 -4.84
CA ARG A 35 22.98 9.49 -5.38
C ARG A 35 24.15 9.71 -6.35
N PRO A 36 25.27 8.99 -6.21
CA PRO A 36 26.37 9.13 -7.16
C PRO A 36 26.02 8.55 -8.55
N LYS A 37 26.28 9.35 -9.58
CA LYS A 37 26.66 9.05 -10.99
C LYS A 37 25.79 8.16 -11.90
N THR A 38 24.79 7.40 -11.45
CA THR A 38 24.05 6.49 -12.38
C THR A 38 22.65 6.94 -12.75
N GLU A 39 21.94 7.66 -11.87
CA GLU A 39 20.66 8.33 -12.17
C GLU A 39 20.55 9.59 -11.32
N ARG A 40 20.27 10.76 -11.94
CA ARG A 40 20.02 12.00 -11.18
C ARG A 40 18.78 11.79 -10.31
N GLY A 41 18.94 11.95 -9.01
CA GLY A 41 17.86 11.97 -8.03
C GLY A 41 18.42 11.81 -6.63
N SER A 42 17.96 12.64 -5.71
CA SER A 42 18.20 12.45 -4.29
C SER A 42 17.19 11.46 -3.71
N VAL A 43 17.53 10.86 -2.58
CA VAL A 43 16.58 10.12 -1.73
C VAL A 43 16.55 10.78 -0.37
N THR A 44 15.36 10.88 0.20
CA THR A 44 15.19 11.40 1.56
C THR A 44 15.04 10.23 2.51
N VAL A 45 15.87 10.18 3.54
CA VAL A 45 15.85 9.12 4.55
C VAL A 45 15.42 9.72 5.86
N ARG A 46 14.35 9.19 6.42
CA ARG A 46 13.87 9.52 7.76
C ARG A 46 14.21 8.38 8.70
N VAL A 47 15.00 8.72 9.71
CA VAL A 47 15.35 7.83 10.82
C VAL A 47 14.25 7.98 11.89
N PRO A 48 13.71 6.87 12.43
CA PRO A 48 12.60 6.97 13.34
C PRO A 48 12.99 7.66 14.66
N SER A 49 12.04 8.31 15.32
CA SER A 49 12.30 9.08 16.56
C SER A 49 12.72 8.22 17.75
N ASP A 50 12.43 6.92 17.71
CA ASP A 50 12.82 5.91 18.68
C ASP A 50 14.03 5.07 18.21
N TYR A 51 14.78 5.53 17.21
CA TYR A 51 15.91 4.77 16.65
C TYR A 51 16.97 4.45 17.71
N SER A 52 17.42 3.19 17.72
CA SER A 52 18.56 2.73 18.50
C SER A 52 19.40 1.77 17.66
N PRO A 53 20.74 1.88 17.63
CA PRO A 53 21.58 0.94 16.91
C PRO A 53 21.51 -0.50 17.47
N ARG A 54 20.95 -0.69 18.67
CA ARG A 54 20.74 -2.01 19.30
C ARG A 54 19.49 -2.73 18.79
N GLN A 55 18.55 -1.99 18.22
CA GLN A 55 17.30 -2.52 17.67
C GLN A 55 17.40 -2.54 16.14
N LYS A 56 16.77 -3.53 15.49
CA LYS A 56 16.73 -3.62 14.03
C LYS A 56 15.39 -3.11 13.51
N TYR A 57 15.42 -2.17 12.57
CA TYR A 57 14.23 -1.52 12.04
C TYR A 57 13.85 -2.03 10.66
N PRO A 58 12.56 -2.21 10.37
CA PRO A 58 12.09 -2.39 9.00
C PRO A 58 12.26 -1.11 8.18
N VAL A 59 12.36 -1.28 6.85
CA VAL A 59 12.49 -0.16 5.90
C VAL A 59 11.29 -0.09 4.96
N ILE A 60 10.82 1.14 4.68
CA ILE A 60 9.79 1.43 3.69
C ILE A 60 10.40 2.31 2.60
N PHE A 61 10.42 1.81 1.38
CA PHE A 61 10.76 2.59 0.20
C PHE A 61 9.48 3.19 -0.38
N TRP A 62 9.31 4.50 -0.24
CA TRP A 62 8.09 5.21 -0.59
C TRP A 62 8.27 6.06 -1.86
N TYR A 63 7.55 5.72 -2.92
CA TYR A 63 7.55 6.46 -4.20
C TYR A 63 6.59 7.64 -4.18
N GLY A 64 7.12 8.83 -4.47
CA GLY A 64 6.37 10.10 -4.50
C GLY A 64 6.34 10.80 -3.14
N ALA A 65 6.67 12.10 -3.11
CA ALA A 65 6.70 13.00 -1.94
C ALA A 65 7.35 12.45 -0.65
N ASN A 66 8.61 12.81 -0.38
CA ASN A 66 9.32 12.87 0.93
C ASN A 66 9.01 11.81 2.03
N GLY A 67 8.60 10.59 1.68
CA GLY A 67 8.21 9.53 2.62
C GLY A 67 6.71 9.37 2.87
N GLY A 68 5.88 10.24 2.31
CA GLY A 68 4.42 10.11 2.28
C GLY A 68 3.74 10.22 3.65
N PRO A 69 2.44 9.87 3.73
CA PRO A 69 1.66 9.87 4.98
C PRO A 69 2.22 8.89 6.03
N VAL A 70 3.08 7.95 5.62
CA VAL A 70 3.73 6.99 6.52
C VAL A 70 4.54 7.67 7.62
N THR A 71 5.10 8.85 7.36
CA THR A 71 5.88 9.58 8.36
C THR A 71 5.04 10.12 9.53
N GLN A 72 3.72 10.13 9.39
CA GLN A 72 2.78 10.59 10.42
C GLN A 72 2.29 9.43 11.31
N ILE A 73 2.53 8.18 10.92
CA ILE A 73 2.11 7.00 11.68
C ILE A 73 2.96 6.89 12.93
N ASP A 74 2.31 6.75 14.08
CA ASP A 74 2.92 6.64 15.41
C ASP A 74 3.94 7.74 15.74
N GLY A 75 3.75 8.95 15.19
CA GLY A 75 4.69 10.05 15.38
C GLY A 75 6.07 9.79 14.74
N GLY A 76 6.14 8.93 13.72
CA GLY A 76 7.37 8.61 13.01
C GLY A 76 8.29 7.63 13.75
N LYS A 77 7.73 6.72 14.55
CA LYS A 77 8.46 5.67 15.28
C LYS A 77 8.52 4.36 14.50
N GLY A 78 9.49 3.51 14.82
CA GLY A 78 9.53 2.09 14.42
C GLY A 78 9.88 1.80 12.96
N TRP A 79 10.00 2.82 12.09
CA TRP A 79 10.24 2.64 10.65
C TRP A 79 11.32 3.56 10.13
N ILE A 80 12.27 3.00 9.37
CA ILE A 80 13.13 3.82 8.51
C ILE A 80 12.36 4.04 7.20
N VAL A 81 12.06 5.30 6.87
CA VAL A 81 11.29 5.64 5.68
C VAL A 81 12.20 6.31 4.66
N VAL A 82 12.17 5.81 3.43
CA VAL A 82 12.98 6.31 2.33
C VAL A 82 12.08 6.86 1.24
N GLY A 83 12.06 8.18 1.08
CA GLY A 83 11.45 8.86 -0.07
C GLY A 83 12.26 8.57 -1.34
N MET A 84 11.65 7.84 -2.27
CA MET A 84 12.23 7.41 -3.53
C MET A 84 11.81 8.33 -4.68
N SER A 85 12.78 8.68 -5.51
CA SER A 85 12.56 9.20 -6.86
C SER A 85 12.31 8.06 -7.85
N PHE A 86 11.61 8.37 -8.94
CA PHE A 86 11.30 7.40 -9.99
C PHE A 86 12.49 7.22 -10.94
N ALA A 87 12.73 6.00 -11.39
CA ALA A 87 13.62 5.76 -12.53
C ALA A 87 13.12 6.54 -13.77
N LYS A 88 14.03 7.04 -14.61
CA LYS A 88 13.68 7.76 -15.84
C LYS A 88 13.03 6.81 -16.86
N LEU A 89 11.88 7.21 -17.39
CA LEU A 89 11.13 6.42 -18.37
C LEU A 89 11.76 6.42 -19.77
N GLU A 90 12.53 7.46 -20.12
CA GLU A 90 13.07 7.70 -21.48
C GLU A 90 13.97 6.57 -22.02
N ARG A 91 14.43 5.65 -21.16
CA ARG A 91 15.29 4.52 -21.55
C ARG A 91 14.62 3.16 -21.39
N ILE A 92 13.33 3.12 -21.06
CA ILE A 92 12.68 1.90 -20.61
C ILE A 92 11.55 1.55 -21.57
N ALA A 93 11.85 0.65 -22.51
CA ALA A 93 10.91 0.22 -23.55
C ALA A 93 9.79 -0.69 -23.01
N ARG A 94 9.97 -1.31 -21.84
CA ARG A 94 9.01 -2.27 -21.26
C ARG A 94 8.69 -1.95 -19.81
N ILE A 95 7.43 -2.12 -19.43
CA ILE A 95 6.96 -1.83 -18.07
C ILE A 95 7.62 -2.71 -17.00
N ARG A 96 7.97 -3.95 -17.35
CA ARG A 96 8.70 -4.85 -16.44
C ARG A 96 10.07 -4.29 -16.10
N ASP A 97 10.81 -3.85 -17.12
CA ASP A 97 12.12 -3.22 -16.96
C ASP A 97 12.03 -1.95 -16.09
N TYR A 98 10.90 -1.24 -16.16
CA TYR A 98 10.62 -0.11 -15.27
C TYR A 98 10.51 -0.54 -13.80
N ALA A 99 9.72 -1.57 -13.52
CA ALA A 99 9.55 -2.09 -12.18
C ALA A 99 10.87 -2.67 -11.62
N ASP A 100 11.58 -3.46 -12.44
CA ASP A 100 12.87 -4.06 -12.08
C ASP A 100 13.92 -2.99 -11.80
N ARG A 101 13.98 -1.93 -12.62
CA ARG A 101 14.90 -0.83 -12.41
C ARG A 101 14.61 -0.08 -11.12
N ASN A 102 13.35 0.27 -10.87
CA ASN A 102 12.96 0.91 -9.61
C ASN A 102 13.26 0.00 -8.40
N TRP A 103 13.03 -1.31 -8.50
CA TRP A 103 13.40 -2.23 -7.44
C TRP A 103 14.91 -2.28 -7.20
N GLN A 104 15.72 -2.30 -8.27
CA GLN A 104 17.18 -2.25 -8.15
C GLN A 104 17.64 -0.98 -7.42
N LEU A 105 17.01 0.17 -7.71
CA LEU A 105 17.27 1.41 -6.99
C LEU A 105 17.01 1.27 -5.49
N CYS A 106 15.92 0.62 -5.07
CA CYS A 106 15.64 0.34 -3.66
C CYS A 106 16.72 -0.55 -3.03
N ARG A 107 17.16 -1.61 -3.73
CA ARG A 107 18.22 -2.51 -3.24
C ARG A 107 19.54 -1.79 -3.03
N ASP A 108 19.89 -0.89 -3.94
CA ASP A 108 21.12 -0.09 -3.84
C ASP A 108 21.06 0.86 -2.63
N VAL A 109 19.93 1.55 -2.44
CA VAL A 109 19.73 2.39 -1.25
C VAL A 109 19.78 1.54 0.01
N ARG A 110 19.09 0.39 0.06
CA ARG A 110 19.12 -0.51 1.22
C ARG A 110 20.55 -0.91 1.61
N ARG A 111 21.36 -1.30 0.62
CA ARG A 111 22.78 -1.66 0.85
C ARG A 111 23.59 -0.50 1.39
N HIS A 112 23.29 0.72 0.94
CA HIS A 112 23.92 1.93 1.46
C HIS A 112 23.53 2.21 2.91
N LEU A 113 22.23 2.18 3.21
CA LEU A 113 21.70 2.40 4.56
C LEU A 113 22.20 1.38 5.57
N ALA A 114 22.35 0.11 5.17
CA ALA A 114 22.85 -0.95 6.04
C ALA A 114 24.29 -0.72 6.55
N LYS A 115 25.04 0.23 5.96
CA LYS A 115 26.38 0.60 6.44
C LYS A 115 26.35 1.46 7.71
N THR A 116 25.25 2.16 7.98
CA THR A 116 25.15 3.11 9.10
C THR A 116 23.92 2.90 9.97
N LEU A 117 22.84 2.33 9.43
CA LEU A 117 21.59 2.08 10.15
C LEU A 117 21.38 0.59 10.42
N SER A 118 20.80 0.29 11.58
CA SER A 118 20.44 -1.07 11.99
C SER A 118 19.13 -1.51 11.33
N LEU A 119 19.24 -2.22 10.20
CA LEU A 119 18.09 -2.71 9.42
C LEU A 119 17.77 -4.17 9.75
N ASN A 120 16.47 -4.52 9.86
CA ASN A 120 16.02 -5.91 9.87
C ASN A 120 15.78 -6.43 8.43
N LYS A 121 15.40 -7.71 8.29
CA LYS A 121 15.14 -8.35 6.99
C LYS A 121 13.92 -7.81 6.25
N HIS A 122 13.02 -7.08 6.94
CA HIS A 122 11.77 -6.63 6.38
C HIS A 122 11.94 -5.36 5.54
N SER A 123 11.51 -5.44 4.30
CA SER A 123 11.48 -4.33 3.35
C SER A 123 10.10 -4.24 2.73
N TYR A 124 9.57 -3.03 2.69
CA TYR A 124 8.28 -2.73 2.10
C TYR A 124 8.44 -1.69 0.99
N ILE A 125 7.55 -1.76 0.01
CA ILE A 125 7.46 -0.77 -1.05
C ILE A 125 6.14 -0.02 -0.92
N GLY A 126 6.14 1.30 -1.04
CA GLY A 126 4.93 2.09 -0.91
C GLY A 126 4.87 3.26 -1.88
N GLY A 127 3.71 3.90 -1.98
CA GLY A 127 3.58 5.14 -2.72
C GLY A 127 2.15 5.62 -2.87
N PHE A 128 2.01 6.89 -3.24
CA PHE A 128 0.73 7.52 -3.55
C PHE A 128 0.58 7.82 -5.05
N SER A 129 -0.61 7.63 -5.62
CA SER A 129 -0.91 7.94 -7.02
C SER A 129 0.01 7.17 -7.99
N LYS A 130 0.82 7.86 -8.82
CA LYS A 130 1.88 7.24 -9.61
C LYS A 130 2.80 6.35 -8.78
N GLY A 131 3.10 6.76 -7.54
CA GLY A 131 3.86 5.95 -6.59
C GLY A 131 3.16 4.66 -6.18
N GLY A 132 1.84 4.70 -5.98
CA GLY A 132 1.04 3.52 -5.68
C GLY A 132 1.05 2.51 -6.84
N ASN A 133 0.97 3.01 -8.09
CA ASN A 133 1.13 2.17 -9.27
C ASN A 133 2.52 1.54 -9.34
N THR A 134 3.57 2.31 -9.05
CA THR A 134 4.95 1.79 -9.00
C THR A 134 5.12 0.74 -7.91
N ALA A 135 4.57 0.96 -6.72
CA ALA A 135 4.58 -0.02 -5.63
C ALA A 135 3.88 -1.32 -6.04
N TYR A 136 2.72 -1.23 -6.70
CA TYR A 136 2.01 -2.40 -7.24
C TYR A 136 2.87 -3.19 -8.25
N MET A 137 3.52 -2.50 -9.19
CA MET A 137 4.38 -3.15 -10.18
C MET A 137 5.61 -3.81 -9.55
N ILE A 138 6.27 -3.13 -8.62
CA ILE A 138 7.42 -3.65 -7.90
C ILE A 138 7.04 -4.89 -7.08
N ALA A 139 5.87 -4.87 -6.43
CA ALA A 139 5.37 -6.01 -5.67
C ALA A 139 5.23 -7.28 -6.53
N HIS A 140 4.98 -7.14 -7.84
CA HIS A 140 4.91 -8.25 -8.78
C HIS A 140 6.27 -8.77 -9.23
N VAL A 141 7.26 -7.90 -9.44
CA VAL A 141 8.58 -8.34 -9.93
C VAL A 141 9.53 -8.79 -8.82
N ALA A 142 9.30 -8.33 -7.58
CA ALA A 142 10.13 -8.63 -6.41
C ALA A 142 9.42 -9.44 -5.30
N PRO A 143 8.64 -10.49 -5.61
CA PRO A 143 7.80 -11.19 -4.63
C PRO A 143 8.58 -11.96 -3.56
N LYS A 144 9.87 -12.22 -3.82
CA LYS A 144 10.77 -12.95 -2.90
C LYS A 144 11.54 -12.02 -1.96
N ASP A 145 11.71 -10.76 -2.35
CA ASP A 145 12.57 -9.81 -1.64
C ASP A 145 11.78 -8.88 -0.72
N LEU A 146 10.47 -8.73 -0.98
CA LEU A 146 9.58 -7.86 -0.22
C LEU A 146 8.85 -8.61 0.89
N SER A 147 8.73 -7.95 2.04
CA SER A 147 7.81 -8.36 3.10
C SER A 147 6.39 -7.89 2.84
N GLY A 148 6.22 -6.86 2.00
CA GLY A 148 4.92 -6.29 1.71
C GLY A 148 4.95 -5.06 0.81
N ALA A 149 3.76 -4.50 0.57
CA ALA A 149 3.59 -3.25 -0.16
C ALA A 149 2.45 -2.37 0.40
N ILE A 150 2.54 -1.05 0.17
CA ILE A 150 1.55 -0.05 0.57
C ILE A 150 1.13 0.75 -0.67
N ILE A 151 0.01 0.37 -1.27
CA ILE A 151 -0.46 0.90 -2.55
C ILE A 151 -1.57 1.90 -2.28
N VAL A 152 -1.31 3.20 -2.42
CA VAL A 152 -2.28 4.24 -2.11
C VAL A 152 -2.61 5.08 -3.32
N GLY A 153 -3.88 5.41 -3.53
CA GLY A 153 -4.29 6.31 -4.62
C GLY A 153 -4.00 5.75 -6.02
N GLY A 154 -3.66 4.46 -6.13
CA GLY A 154 -3.18 3.79 -7.32
C GLY A 154 -3.61 2.32 -7.34
N GLY A 155 -3.11 1.56 -8.30
CA GLY A 155 -3.47 0.14 -8.42
C GLY A 155 -2.99 -0.49 -9.73
N LYS A 156 -3.75 -1.47 -10.20
CA LYS A 156 -3.42 -2.22 -11.41
C LYS A 156 -3.89 -1.46 -12.64
N PHE A 157 -2.97 -0.85 -13.37
CA PHE A 157 -3.24 -0.34 -14.71
C PHE A 157 -3.18 -1.49 -15.73
N PRO A 158 -4.19 -1.67 -16.61
CA PRO A 158 -4.19 -2.75 -17.61
C PRO A 158 -3.04 -2.68 -18.61
N ALA A 159 -2.55 -1.48 -18.92
CA ALA A 159 -1.34 -1.31 -19.73
C ALA A 159 -0.09 -1.96 -19.10
N PHE A 160 -0.12 -2.23 -17.79
CA PHE A 160 0.95 -2.87 -17.05
C PHE A 160 0.63 -4.36 -16.89
N ALA A 161 0.68 -5.09 -18.01
CA ALA A 161 0.58 -6.54 -18.03
C ALA A 161 1.81 -7.14 -17.33
N VAL A 162 1.74 -7.26 -16.02
CA VAL A 162 2.70 -8.03 -15.21
C VAL A 162 2.23 -9.47 -15.16
N ALA A 163 3.15 -10.42 -15.37
CA ALA A 163 2.85 -11.84 -15.21
C ALA A 163 2.28 -12.09 -13.81
N THR A 164 1.28 -12.97 -13.72
CA THR A 164 0.75 -13.36 -12.41
C THR A 164 1.86 -14.04 -11.63
N VAL A 165 2.10 -13.55 -10.42
CA VAL A 165 3.15 -14.04 -9.55
C VAL A 165 2.50 -14.70 -8.35
N THR A 166 3.00 -15.87 -7.95
CA THR A 166 2.58 -16.51 -6.71
C THR A 166 3.61 -16.22 -5.62
N TYR A 167 3.18 -15.59 -4.54
CA TYR A 167 4.04 -15.37 -3.37
C TYR A 167 4.30 -16.72 -2.69
N ARG A 168 5.57 -17.10 -2.55
CA ARG A 168 5.97 -18.32 -1.81
C ARG A 168 5.74 -18.17 -0.31
N LYS A 169 5.93 -16.96 0.22
CA LYS A 169 5.57 -16.55 1.57
C LYS A 169 4.58 -15.39 1.44
N PRO A 170 3.43 -15.39 2.13
CA PRO A 170 2.44 -14.34 1.98
C PRO A 170 3.02 -12.97 2.33
N ALA A 171 3.10 -12.08 1.34
CA ALA A 171 3.49 -10.68 1.53
C ALA A 171 2.29 -9.89 2.09
N ALA A 172 2.53 -9.01 3.06
CA ALA A 172 1.50 -8.14 3.62
C ALA A 172 1.28 -6.94 2.68
N ILE A 173 0.08 -6.78 2.14
CA ILE A 173 -0.25 -5.70 1.22
C ILE A 173 -1.32 -4.82 1.86
N LEU A 174 -1.06 -3.53 1.97
CA LEU A 174 -2.07 -2.52 2.25
C LEU A 174 -2.44 -1.82 0.95
N ILE A 175 -3.73 -1.71 0.67
CA ILE A 175 -4.26 -0.93 -0.45
C ILE A 175 -5.24 0.10 0.11
N GLY A 176 -4.94 1.39 -0.06
CA GLY A 176 -5.75 2.50 0.43
C GLY A 176 -6.29 3.36 -0.71
N ILE A 177 -7.60 3.59 -0.76
CA ILE A 177 -8.20 4.38 -1.84
C ILE A 177 -9.48 5.08 -1.42
N GLY A 178 -9.68 6.31 -1.90
CA GLY A 178 -10.93 7.03 -1.73
C GLY A 178 -12.00 6.50 -2.68
N ASN A 179 -13.25 6.35 -2.21
CA ASN A 179 -14.33 5.85 -3.07
C ASN A 179 -14.76 6.85 -4.16
N LEU A 180 -14.31 8.10 -4.13
CA LEU A 180 -14.46 9.08 -5.21
C LEU A 180 -13.19 9.24 -6.07
N ASP A 181 -12.13 8.47 -5.79
CA ASP A 181 -10.90 8.49 -6.58
C ASP A 181 -11.12 7.76 -7.92
N ILE A 182 -10.71 8.38 -9.03
CA ILE A 182 -10.78 7.78 -10.36
C ILE A 182 -10.01 6.47 -10.48
N ASN A 183 -9.04 6.21 -9.59
CA ASN A 183 -8.26 4.98 -9.54
C ASN A 183 -8.91 3.88 -8.69
N TYR A 184 -10.07 4.12 -8.09
CA TYR A 184 -10.80 3.15 -7.26
C TYR A 184 -10.97 1.76 -7.90
N PRO A 185 -11.43 1.65 -9.17
CA PRO A 185 -11.56 0.34 -9.81
C PRO A 185 -10.21 -0.38 -10.03
N LEU A 186 -9.13 0.40 -10.24
CA LEU A 186 -7.78 -0.13 -10.42
C LEU A 186 -7.20 -0.67 -9.09
N ALA A 187 -7.49 0.01 -7.99
CA ALA A 187 -7.12 -0.44 -6.64
C ALA A 187 -7.84 -1.75 -6.27
N ARG A 188 -9.15 -1.86 -6.56
CA ARG A 188 -9.93 -3.09 -6.39
C ARG A 188 -9.36 -4.24 -7.20
N ASN A 189 -9.08 -4.02 -8.49
CA ASN A 189 -8.43 -5.01 -9.34
C ASN A 189 -7.05 -5.46 -8.81
N ALA A 190 -6.27 -4.53 -8.25
CA ALA A 190 -5.00 -4.85 -7.62
C ALA A 190 -5.19 -5.75 -6.39
N ALA A 191 -6.18 -5.45 -5.54
CA ALA A 191 -6.52 -6.25 -4.37
C ALA A 191 -6.89 -7.67 -4.75
N ASP A 192 -7.77 -7.84 -5.73
CA ASP A 192 -8.22 -9.15 -6.19
C ASP A 192 -7.06 -9.96 -6.78
N GLN A 193 -6.22 -9.33 -7.61
CA GLN A 193 -5.06 -10.00 -8.18
C GLN A 193 -4.04 -10.41 -7.11
N LEU A 194 -3.68 -9.52 -6.19
CA LEU A 194 -2.71 -9.81 -5.14
C LEU A 194 -3.22 -10.87 -4.16
N THR A 195 -4.54 -10.89 -3.90
CA THR A 195 -5.17 -11.95 -3.12
C THR A 195 -5.06 -13.30 -3.85
N ARG A 196 -5.38 -13.36 -5.15
CA ARG A 196 -5.17 -14.58 -5.97
C ARG A 196 -3.71 -15.02 -6.05
N SER A 197 -2.78 -14.06 -5.94
CA SER A 197 -1.33 -14.30 -5.82
C SER A 197 -0.90 -14.86 -4.47
N ARG A 198 -1.82 -15.08 -3.51
CA ARG A 198 -1.59 -15.50 -2.11
C ARG A 198 -0.95 -14.45 -1.22
N ALA A 199 -1.10 -13.17 -1.55
CA ALA A 199 -0.72 -12.09 -0.65
C ALA A 199 -1.79 -11.90 0.46
N LEU A 200 -1.39 -11.33 1.60
CA LEU A 200 -2.29 -10.95 2.69
C LEU A 200 -2.72 -9.50 2.45
N VAL A 201 -3.87 -9.32 1.80
CA VAL A 201 -4.33 -8.00 1.36
C VAL A 201 -5.29 -7.40 2.40
N THR A 202 -4.92 -6.23 2.91
CA THR A 202 -5.82 -5.32 3.63
C THR A 202 -6.24 -4.22 2.67
N PHE A 203 -7.53 -4.19 2.32
CA PHE A 203 -8.09 -3.17 1.45
C PHE A 203 -8.88 -2.15 2.27
N VAL A 204 -8.42 -0.91 2.27
CA VAL A 204 -9.01 0.20 3.02
C VAL A 204 -9.65 1.18 2.05
N GLU A 205 -10.95 1.35 2.19
CA GLU A 205 -11.72 2.34 1.44
C GLU A 205 -11.97 3.57 2.31
N TRP A 206 -11.80 4.76 1.75
CA TRP A 206 -12.15 6.02 2.40
C TRP A 206 -13.44 6.58 1.81
N PRO A 207 -14.54 6.60 2.59
CA PRO A 207 -15.80 7.17 2.15
C PRO A 207 -15.65 8.65 1.78
N ASN A 208 -16.36 9.06 0.74
CA ASN A 208 -16.46 10.45 0.28
C ASN A 208 -15.10 11.12 -0.03
N THR A 209 -14.06 10.32 -0.26
CA THR A 209 -12.70 10.80 -0.45
C THR A 209 -12.30 10.68 -1.92
N GLY A 210 -11.80 11.77 -2.49
CA GLY A 210 -11.25 11.81 -3.86
C GLY A 210 -9.81 11.30 -3.94
N HIS A 211 -9.00 11.94 -4.80
CA HIS A 211 -7.60 11.60 -4.97
C HIS A 211 -6.73 12.17 -3.85
N SER A 212 -6.85 11.59 -2.65
CA SER A 212 -6.12 11.97 -1.44
C SER A 212 -5.78 10.72 -0.61
N THR A 213 -5.02 10.91 0.47
CA THR A 213 -4.73 9.86 1.46
C THR A 213 -5.34 10.20 2.81
N VAL A 214 -5.91 9.20 3.49
CA VAL A 214 -6.42 9.30 4.87
C VAL A 214 -5.76 8.23 5.74
N ILE A 215 -5.23 8.63 6.90
CA ILE A 215 -4.70 7.69 7.90
C ILE A 215 -5.81 7.36 8.89
N ASN A 216 -6.61 6.35 8.58
CA ASN A 216 -7.65 5.84 9.47
C ASN A 216 -7.14 4.67 10.32
N GLU A 217 -8.02 4.11 11.16
CA GLU A 217 -7.64 3.06 12.11
C GLU A 217 -7.15 1.78 11.43
N ALA A 218 -7.83 1.31 10.38
CA ALA A 218 -7.37 0.14 9.62
C ALA A 218 -5.97 0.35 9.01
N PHE A 219 -5.66 1.58 8.58
CA PHE A 219 -4.33 1.95 8.11
C PHE A 219 -3.31 1.81 9.24
N LYS A 220 -3.56 2.40 10.42
CA LYS A 220 -2.66 2.31 11.59
C LYS A 220 -2.47 0.87 12.07
N GLN A 221 -3.57 0.12 12.19
CA GLN A 221 -3.58 -1.28 12.59
C GLN A 221 -2.68 -2.13 11.71
N TRP A 222 -2.71 -1.92 10.38
CA TRP A 222 -1.82 -2.63 9.47
C TRP A 222 -0.35 -2.39 9.79
N PHE A 223 0.05 -1.13 10.07
CA PHE A 223 1.43 -0.81 10.44
C PHE A 223 1.80 -1.39 11.80
N ASN A 224 0.91 -1.36 12.78
CA ASN A 224 1.13 -1.98 14.09
C ASN A 224 1.40 -3.47 13.96
N VAL A 225 0.57 -4.18 13.19
CA VAL A 225 0.75 -5.61 12.92
C VAL A 225 2.09 -5.89 12.24
N GLN A 226 2.52 -5.07 11.27
CA GLN A 226 3.79 -5.29 10.59
C GLN A 226 5.01 -4.96 11.47
N ARG A 227 4.91 -3.95 12.34
CA ARG A 227 5.97 -3.56 13.27
C ARG A 227 6.18 -4.62 14.34
N HIS A 228 5.08 -5.09 14.92
CA HIS A 228 5.06 -5.97 16.10
C HIS A 228 4.85 -7.43 15.72
N ARG A 229 5.11 -7.80 14.46
CA ARG A 229 4.88 -9.16 13.95
C ARG A 229 5.70 -10.23 14.67
N GLU A 230 6.83 -9.87 15.26
CA GLU A 230 7.69 -10.78 16.02
C GLU A 230 7.50 -10.64 17.55
N ASP A 231 6.70 -9.68 18.03
CA ASP A 231 6.40 -9.43 19.44
C ASP A 231 5.31 -10.37 19.97
N GLU A 232 5.61 -11.17 21.00
CA GLU A 232 4.65 -12.14 21.57
C GLU A 232 3.55 -11.49 22.40
N GLU A 233 3.82 -10.39 23.10
CA GLU A 233 2.81 -9.70 23.90
C GLU A 233 1.74 -9.09 22.99
N PHE A 234 2.18 -8.43 21.92
CA PHE A 234 1.28 -7.89 20.90
C PHE A 234 0.43 -8.98 20.22
N LYS A 235 1.03 -10.15 19.92
CA LYS A 235 0.31 -11.29 19.34
C LYS A 235 -0.79 -11.79 20.28
N GLU A 236 -0.49 -11.89 21.57
CA GLU A 236 -1.46 -12.38 22.55
C GLU A 236 -2.60 -11.39 22.75
N GLN A 237 -2.30 -10.08 22.80
CA GLN A 237 -3.33 -9.05 22.80
C GLN A 237 -4.25 -9.16 21.58
N ALA A 238 -3.68 -9.23 20.37
CA ALA A 238 -4.46 -9.35 19.14
C ALA A 238 -5.33 -10.63 19.12
N ARG A 239 -4.83 -11.75 19.63
CA ARG A 239 -5.63 -12.98 19.78
C ARG A 239 -6.77 -12.84 20.77
N SER A 240 -6.53 -12.16 21.90
CA SER A 240 -7.58 -11.87 22.88
C SER A 240 -8.73 -11.08 22.24
N GLU A 241 -8.41 -10.04 21.47
CA GLU A 241 -9.40 -9.22 20.74
C GLU A 241 -10.18 -10.03 19.68
N ILE A 242 -9.49 -10.93 18.96
CA ILE A 242 -10.11 -11.87 18.02
C ILE A 242 -11.07 -12.81 18.77
N THR A 243 -10.63 -13.42 19.85
CA THR A 243 -11.43 -14.35 20.66
C THR A 243 -12.66 -13.66 21.23
N MET A 244 -12.52 -12.45 21.77
CA MET A 244 -13.63 -11.64 22.26
C MET A 244 -14.64 -11.35 21.15
N THR A 245 -14.18 -10.94 19.96
CA THR A 245 -15.06 -10.67 18.82
C THR A 245 -15.82 -11.93 18.37
N LEU A 246 -15.20 -13.11 18.42
CA LEU A 246 -15.83 -14.39 18.07
C LEU A 246 -16.80 -14.91 19.15
N ALA A 247 -16.75 -14.39 20.37
CA ALA A 247 -17.63 -14.76 21.47
C ALA A 247 -18.95 -13.96 21.47
N GLU A 248 -18.99 -12.82 20.78
CA GLU A 248 -20.16 -11.94 20.74
C GLU A 248 -21.20 -12.44 19.72
N ASP A 249 -22.40 -12.81 20.20
CA ASP A 249 -23.47 -13.42 19.40
C ASP A 249 -24.83 -12.68 19.52
N SER A 250 -24.83 -11.48 20.09
CA SER A 250 -26.08 -10.75 20.43
C SER A 250 -26.60 -9.81 19.33
N LYS A 251 -25.94 -9.76 18.16
CA LYS A 251 -26.25 -8.80 17.09
C LYS A 251 -27.25 -9.35 16.08
N PRO A 252 -28.02 -8.49 15.37
CA PRO A 252 -28.78 -8.90 14.19
C PRO A 252 -27.88 -9.63 13.17
N SER A 253 -28.44 -10.60 12.45
CA SER A 253 -27.67 -11.51 11.58
C SER A 253 -26.80 -10.78 10.55
N PHE A 254 -27.32 -9.73 9.92
CA PHE A 254 -26.53 -8.95 8.97
C PHE A 254 -25.41 -8.16 9.63
N GLU A 255 -25.65 -7.48 10.75
CA GLU A 255 -24.62 -6.71 11.46
C GLU A 255 -23.51 -7.64 11.99
N GLN A 256 -23.89 -8.80 12.51
CA GLN A 256 -22.94 -9.83 12.92
C GLN A 256 -22.11 -10.34 11.72
N TYR A 257 -22.75 -10.56 10.57
CA TYR A 257 -22.06 -10.96 9.35
C TYR A 257 -21.04 -9.92 8.91
N GLU A 258 -21.41 -8.63 8.89
CA GLU A 258 -20.50 -7.55 8.52
C GLU A 258 -19.29 -7.49 9.44
N ARG A 259 -19.52 -7.53 10.75
CA ARG A 259 -18.43 -7.52 11.73
C ARG A 259 -17.48 -8.71 11.57
N LEU A 260 -18.00 -9.92 11.42
CA LEU A 260 -17.16 -11.10 11.23
C LEU A 260 -16.44 -11.09 9.87
N ALA A 261 -17.08 -10.53 8.83
CA ALA A 261 -16.47 -10.37 7.53
C ALA A 261 -15.38 -9.28 7.53
N GLU A 262 -15.51 -8.25 8.37
CA GLU A 262 -14.47 -7.25 8.63
C GLU A 262 -13.33 -7.85 9.45
N LEU A 263 -13.63 -8.61 10.50
CA LEU A 263 -12.63 -9.34 11.28
C LEU A 263 -11.80 -10.23 10.34
N LEU A 264 -12.42 -11.02 9.46
CA LEU A 264 -11.72 -11.87 8.49
C LEU A 264 -10.71 -11.10 7.62
N LYS A 265 -10.97 -9.82 7.35
CA LYS A 265 -10.11 -8.93 6.54
C LYS A 265 -9.13 -8.11 7.38
N SER A 266 -9.25 -8.15 8.71
CA SER A 266 -8.38 -7.41 9.62
C SER A 266 -6.92 -7.88 9.45
N PRO A 267 -5.93 -6.95 9.49
CA PRO A 267 -4.51 -7.30 9.54
C PRO A 267 -4.16 -8.27 10.66
N GLU A 268 -4.82 -8.19 11.83
CA GLU A 268 -4.54 -9.02 13.00
C GLU A 268 -4.90 -10.48 12.83
N MET A 269 -5.77 -10.80 11.86
CA MET A 269 -6.12 -12.18 11.58
C MET A 269 -4.93 -13.04 11.19
N ILE A 270 -3.74 -12.49 10.95
CA ILE A 270 -2.52 -13.30 10.80
C ILE A 270 -2.13 -14.04 12.10
N PHE A 271 -2.56 -13.54 13.27
CA PHE A 271 -2.25 -14.12 14.58
C PHE A 271 -3.28 -15.13 15.06
N ALA A 272 -4.45 -15.19 14.41
CA ALA A 272 -5.50 -16.16 14.70
C ALA A 272 -4.98 -17.60 14.57
N THR A 273 -5.30 -18.40 15.58
CA THR A 273 -5.09 -19.85 15.62
C THR A 273 -5.99 -20.56 14.59
N THR A 274 -5.65 -21.81 14.28
CA THR A 274 -6.48 -22.65 13.40
C THR A 274 -7.90 -22.83 13.95
N THR A 275 -8.05 -22.92 15.28
CA THR A 275 -9.36 -23.07 15.93
C THR A 275 -10.21 -21.82 15.75
N GLU A 276 -9.65 -20.63 15.98
CA GLU A 276 -10.35 -19.35 15.79
C GLU A 276 -10.76 -19.15 14.34
N ARG A 277 -9.87 -19.46 13.37
CA ARG A 277 -10.21 -19.38 11.93
C ARG A 277 -11.38 -20.29 11.58
N LYS A 278 -11.34 -21.56 12.03
CA LYS A 278 -12.43 -22.50 11.80
C LYS A 278 -13.74 -22.05 12.44
N LYS A 279 -13.67 -21.46 13.64
CA LYS A 279 -14.84 -20.88 14.33
C LYS A 279 -15.44 -19.74 13.51
N LEU A 280 -14.61 -18.79 13.07
CA LEU A 280 -15.00 -17.67 12.23
C LEU A 280 -15.65 -18.14 10.91
N GLU A 281 -15.03 -19.08 10.22
CA GLU A 281 -15.55 -19.66 8.97
C GLU A 281 -16.90 -20.34 9.17
N ARG A 282 -17.07 -21.09 10.26
CA ARG A 282 -18.35 -21.72 10.62
C ARG A 282 -19.44 -20.69 10.89
N GLN A 283 -19.16 -19.66 11.70
CA GLN A 283 -20.11 -18.58 12.00
C GLN A 283 -20.51 -17.81 10.72
N LEU A 284 -19.54 -17.44 9.89
CA LEU A 284 -19.80 -16.79 8.60
C LEU A 284 -20.65 -17.68 7.67
N THR A 285 -20.38 -18.99 7.62
CA THR A 285 -21.16 -19.94 6.82
C THR A 285 -22.60 -20.05 7.31
N ALA A 286 -22.80 -20.12 8.64
CA ALA A 286 -24.13 -20.13 9.23
C ALA A 286 -24.90 -18.83 8.92
N LEU A 287 -24.27 -17.67 9.05
CA LEU A 287 -24.88 -16.38 8.75
C LEU A 287 -25.24 -16.22 7.27
N ARG A 288 -24.38 -16.70 6.36
CA ARG A 288 -24.66 -16.71 4.90
C ARG A 288 -25.92 -17.48 4.51
N SER A 289 -26.44 -18.35 5.37
CA SER A 289 -27.69 -19.06 5.10
C SER A 289 -28.94 -18.21 5.33
N LYS A 290 -28.83 -17.12 6.13
CA LYS A 290 -29.93 -16.21 6.51
C LYS A 290 -30.36 -15.34 5.34
N ALA A 291 -31.66 -15.05 5.24
CA ALA A 291 -32.25 -14.41 4.06
C ALA A 291 -31.77 -12.96 3.83
N ASP A 292 -31.68 -12.17 4.90
CA ASP A 292 -31.14 -10.82 4.92
C ASP A 292 -29.68 -10.78 4.48
N VAL A 293 -28.85 -11.68 5.01
CA VAL A 293 -27.43 -11.81 4.64
C VAL A 293 -27.28 -12.24 3.17
N LYS A 294 -28.06 -13.21 2.69
CA LYS A 294 -28.07 -13.62 1.28
C LYS A 294 -28.38 -12.45 0.35
N LYS A 295 -29.42 -11.67 0.67
CA LYS A 295 -29.81 -10.48 -0.11
C LYS A 295 -28.66 -9.47 -0.17
N ALA A 296 -27.99 -9.21 0.96
CA ALA A 296 -26.86 -8.29 1.01
C ALA A 296 -25.63 -8.79 0.23
N ILE A 297 -25.34 -10.09 0.27
CA ILE A 297 -24.25 -10.71 -0.51
C ILE A 297 -24.54 -10.66 -2.02
N ALA A 298 -25.80 -10.89 -2.42
CA ALA A 298 -26.21 -10.76 -3.81
C ALA A 298 -26.01 -9.33 -4.32
N ALA A 299 -26.44 -8.32 -3.54
CA ALA A 299 -26.21 -6.91 -3.83
C ALA A 299 -24.71 -6.58 -3.92
N GLN A 300 -23.90 -7.08 -2.97
CA GLN A 300 -22.44 -6.91 -3.02
C GLN A 300 -21.82 -7.49 -4.29
N THR A 301 -22.27 -8.68 -4.70
CA THR A 301 -21.77 -9.37 -5.89
C THR A 301 -22.11 -8.58 -7.15
N ALA A 302 -23.37 -8.17 -7.30
CA ALA A 302 -23.82 -7.34 -8.41
C ALA A 302 -23.06 -6.01 -8.49
N PHE A 303 -22.83 -5.35 -7.35
CA PHE A 303 -22.03 -4.12 -7.29
C PHE A 303 -20.58 -4.35 -7.74
N ASN A 304 -19.95 -5.43 -7.26
CA ASN A 304 -18.58 -5.79 -7.65
C ASN A 304 -18.47 -6.10 -9.15
N ASP A 305 -19.50 -6.71 -9.76
CA ASP A 305 -19.53 -6.97 -11.20
C ASP A 305 -19.59 -5.67 -12.01
N LEU A 306 -20.29 -4.65 -11.53
CA LEU A 306 -20.29 -3.30 -12.12
C LEU A 306 -18.92 -2.63 -11.98
N LEU A 307 -18.27 -2.75 -10.81
CA LEU A 307 -16.91 -2.23 -10.59
C LEU A 307 -15.87 -2.89 -11.48
N ALA A 308 -15.96 -4.21 -11.69
CA ALA A 308 -15.07 -4.93 -12.59
C ALA A 308 -15.20 -4.43 -14.04
N GLN A 309 -16.42 -4.09 -14.46
CA GLN A 309 -16.67 -3.47 -15.76
C GLN A 309 -16.12 -2.05 -15.84
N GLU A 310 -16.26 -1.24 -14.77
CA GLU A 310 -15.64 0.08 -14.68
C GLU A 310 -14.13 -0.03 -14.84
N ALA A 311 -13.48 -0.95 -14.14
CA ALA A 311 -12.04 -1.14 -14.21
C ALA A 311 -11.56 -1.56 -15.62
N LYS A 312 -12.34 -2.42 -16.30
CA LYS A 312 -12.06 -2.84 -17.68
C LYS A 312 -12.14 -1.65 -18.65
N LEU A 313 -13.16 -0.81 -18.54
CA LEU A 313 -13.35 0.35 -19.41
C LEU A 313 -12.33 1.47 -19.14
N THR A 314 -12.06 1.74 -17.85
CA THR A 314 -11.21 2.86 -17.43
C THR A 314 -9.72 2.62 -17.62
N GLY A 315 -9.30 1.36 -17.70
CA GLY A 315 -7.90 1.02 -17.89
C GLY A 315 -7.45 0.90 -19.35
N GLN A 316 -8.32 1.22 -20.31
CA GLN A 316 -7.96 1.40 -21.72
C GLN A 316 -7.18 2.72 -21.91
N LEU A 317 -6.24 2.76 -22.85
CA LEU A 317 -5.49 4.00 -23.20
C LEU A 317 -6.42 5.14 -23.61
N LYS A 318 -7.52 4.80 -24.29
CA LYS A 318 -8.60 5.71 -24.66
C LYS A 318 -9.93 5.10 -24.19
N PRO A 319 -10.39 5.43 -22.97
CA PRO A 319 -11.65 4.90 -22.46
C PRO A 319 -12.83 5.29 -23.37
N ASN A 320 -13.71 4.34 -23.67
CA ASN A 320 -14.91 4.60 -24.45
C ASN A 320 -15.95 5.36 -23.59
N ALA A 321 -16.10 6.66 -23.86
CA ALA A 321 -17.00 7.55 -23.11
C ALA A 321 -18.46 7.08 -23.11
N LYS A 322 -18.98 6.62 -24.26
CA LYS A 322 -20.36 6.11 -24.38
C LYS A 322 -20.58 4.84 -23.55
N ALA A 323 -19.58 3.95 -23.50
CA ALA A 323 -19.66 2.76 -22.66
C ALA A 323 -19.61 3.10 -21.16
N LEU A 324 -18.82 4.10 -20.78
CA LEU A 324 -18.78 4.61 -19.41
C LEU A 324 -20.08 5.30 -19.01
N GLU A 325 -20.69 6.09 -19.89
CA GLU A 325 -22.00 6.71 -19.67
C GLU A 325 -23.08 5.66 -19.40
N LYS A 326 -23.18 4.64 -20.27
CA LYS A 326 -24.09 3.49 -20.04
C LYS A 326 -23.82 2.76 -18.73
N LEU A 327 -22.55 2.65 -18.31
CA LEU A 327 -22.22 2.05 -17.03
C LEU A 327 -22.65 2.95 -15.86
N SER A 328 -22.55 4.27 -15.99
CA SER A 328 -23.06 5.23 -15.02
C SER A 328 -24.57 5.14 -14.85
N GLU A 329 -25.33 4.96 -15.93
CA GLU A 329 -26.78 4.70 -15.87
C GLU A 329 -27.07 3.45 -15.04
N ARG A 330 -26.37 2.35 -15.31
CA ARG A 330 -26.54 1.09 -14.55
C ARG A 330 -26.21 1.21 -13.07
N PHE A 331 -25.20 2.00 -12.70
CA PHE A 331 -24.96 2.32 -11.29
C PHE A 331 -26.09 3.16 -10.69
N SER A 332 -26.71 4.04 -11.48
CA SER A 332 -27.84 4.87 -11.02
C SER A 332 -29.07 4.00 -10.78
N ASP A 333 -29.38 3.07 -11.71
CA ASP A 333 -30.45 2.09 -11.56
C ASP A 333 -30.23 1.22 -10.32
N PHE A 334 -29.00 0.70 -10.15
CA PHE A 334 -28.62 -0.08 -8.97
C PHE A 334 -28.76 0.71 -7.66
N ALA A 335 -28.44 2.01 -7.66
CA ALA A 335 -28.63 2.86 -6.49
C ALA A 335 -30.12 3.03 -6.12
N ASN A 336 -31.00 3.10 -7.12
CA ASN A 336 -32.45 3.19 -6.94
C ASN A 336 -33.04 1.87 -6.41
N GLU A 337 -32.61 0.73 -6.97
CA GLU A 337 -33.02 -0.61 -6.51
C GLU A 337 -32.60 -0.89 -5.06
N HIS A 338 -31.54 -0.24 -4.59
CA HIS A 338 -30.94 -0.45 -3.27
C HIS A 338 -31.02 0.78 -2.36
N SER A 339 -32.09 1.57 -2.49
CA SER A 339 -32.27 2.91 -1.90
C SER A 339 -32.15 2.99 -0.37
N GLU A 340 -32.38 1.88 0.34
CA GLU A 340 -32.35 1.79 1.80
C GLU A 340 -31.09 1.08 2.34
N SER A 341 -30.05 0.95 1.52
CA SER A 341 -28.81 0.26 1.89
C SER A 341 -27.57 1.07 1.58
N LYS A 342 -26.43 0.70 2.17
CA LYS A 342 -25.12 1.30 1.89
C LYS A 342 -24.72 1.27 0.41
N TRP A 343 -25.30 0.35 -0.37
CA TRP A 343 -25.04 0.20 -1.79
C TRP A 343 -25.49 1.42 -2.60
N LYS A 344 -26.51 2.15 -2.16
CA LYS A 344 -26.93 3.42 -2.76
C LYS A 344 -25.79 4.44 -2.79
N GLU A 345 -25.14 4.66 -1.64
CA GLU A 345 -24.07 5.64 -1.51
C GLU A 345 -22.84 5.25 -2.34
N LEU A 346 -22.48 3.96 -2.33
CA LEU A 346 -21.36 3.44 -3.12
C LEU A 346 -21.60 3.53 -4.63
N ALA A 347 -22.83 3.28 -5.07
CA ALA A 347 -23.22 3.40 -6.47
C ALA A 347 -23.31 4.87 -6.91
N ALA A 348 -23.85 5.76 -6.07
CA ALA A 348 -23.82 7.20 -6.32
C ALA A 348 -22.38 7.74 -6.41
N ALA A 349 -21.47 7.25 -5.56
CA ALA A 349 -20.04 7.55 -5.66
C ALA A 349 -19.46 7.09 -7.01
N ALA A 350 -19.85 5.90 -7.49
CA ALA A 350 -19.42 5.40 -8.81
C ALA A 350 -19.93 6.27 -9.96
N VAL A 351 -21.19 6.69 -9.94
CA VAL A 351 -21.75 7.65 -10.90
C VAL A 351 -20.91 8.93 -10.93
N LYS A 352 -20.64 9.52 -9.77
CA LYS A 352 -19.84 10.75 -9.66
C LYS A 352 -18.43 10.59 -10.22
N ARG A 353 -17.76 9.46 -9.93
CA ARG A 353 -16.43 9.14 -10.49
C ARG A 353 -16.45 9.04 -12.00
N ILE A 354 -17.41 8.29 -12.55
CA ILE A 354 -17.52 8.03 -13.98
C ILE A 354 -17.79 9.33 -14.74
N ARG A 355 -18.77 10.12 -14.28
CA ARG A 355 -19.11 11.44 -14.85
C ARG A 355 -17.90 12.38 -14.87
N LYS A 356 -17.17 12.46 -13.76
CA LYS A 356 -15.93 13.25 -13.68
C LYS A 356 -14.91 12.79 -14.72
N ARG A 357 -14.76 11.49 -14.93
CA ARG A 357 -13.79 10.92 -15.89
C ARG A 357 -14.15 11.21 -17.35
N ILE A 358 -15.43 11.20 -17.71
CA ILE A 358 -15.87 11.52 -19.09
C ILE A 358 -16.07 13.02 -19.32
N GLY A 359 -15.78 13.87 -18.32
CA GLY A 359 -15.89 15.32 -18.45
C GLY A 359 -17.34 15.85 -18.44
N PHE A 360 -18.29 15.07 -17.90
CA PHE A 360 -19.67 15.53 -17.74
C PHE A 360 -19.69 16.64 -16.68
N LYS A 361 -20.12 17.85 -17.05
CA LYS A 361 -20.37 18.94 -16.12
C LYS A 361 -21.81 18.81 -15.62
N ASP A 362 -22.01 18.74 -14.31
CA ASP A 362 -23.35 18.84 -13.73
C ASP A 362 -23.96 20.16 -14.22
N ARG A 363 -25.05 20.07 -14.98
CA ARG A 363 -25.77 21.23 -15.54
C ARG A 363 -26.68 21.85 -14.49
#